data_AF-A0A1I5TFZ7-F1
#
_entry.id   AF-A0A1I5TFZ7-F1
#
_cell.length_a   1.000
_cell.length_b   1.000
_cell.length_c   1.000
_cell.angle_alpha   90.00
_cell.angle_beta   90.00
_cell.angle_gamma   90.00
#
_symmetry.space_group_name_H-M   'P 1'
#
loop_
_entity.id
_entity.type
_entity.pdbx_description
1 polymer ?
#
loop_
_entity_poly.entity_id
_entity_poly.type
_entity_poly.pdbx_seq_one_letter_code
_entity_poly.pdbx_strand_id
1 'polypeptide(L)'
;MADRYQKFTKTPIGRFVVPKLGLPNPPTLRRYQPGQPPLDGPALLGAAPNGRLEKPLRTQLDAAGIEVLTAPVDDQRYGALVFDASGITDPADLRELHRFFSPVIRKVGASGRVVVLGTPPEHVEGRERIAQRALEGFTRSVGKELKRGATSQLVYVARGAEEATESTMRFLLSAKSAFVDGQVIRIGTHGKTSSAPESWDRPLAGRIALVTGASRGIGAAIARVLARDGAHVVALDIPAQGADLAKVTNDVGGSALQLDITAPDAPDRLAGYLTERHGGVDVVVHNAGITRDKTLANLTESAWSAVLTVNLVAQLAVNDKLLADKVLRDNGRIVGVSSIAGIAGNVGQTNYATSKAGVIGMVNDGAPTLAERGGTINAVAPGFIETKMTAAVPLFIREAGRRMSSLTQGGLPVDVAETIAWYANPASAAVNGNVVRVCGQALIGA
;
A
#
# COMPACT_ATOMS: atom_id res chain seq x y z
N MET A 1 5.51 -20.06 -0.39
CA MET A 1 4.79 -21.25 -0.89
C MET A 1 3.31 -20.94 -0.73
N ALA A 2 2.53 -20.96 -1.81
CA ALA A 2 1.08 -20.68 -1.73
C ALA A 2 0.38 -21.65 -0.76
N ASP A 3 -0.65 -21.16 -0.07
CA ASP A 3 -1.44 -21.89 0.91
C ASP A 3 -1.93 -23.24 0.33
N ARG A 4 -1.38 -24.36 0.81
CA ARG A 4 -1.72 -25.71 0.34
C ARG A 4 -3.21 -26.01 0.57
N TYR A 5 -3.79 -25.45 1.63
CA TYR A 5 -5.21 -25.55 1.91
C TYR A 5 -6.03 -24.80 0.85
N GLN A 6 -5.67 -23.56 0.54
CA GLN A 6 -6.30 -22.79 -0.54
C GLN A 6 -6.16 -23.47 -1.91
N LYS A 7 -5.07 -24.21 -2.17
CA LYS A 7 -4.96 -25.04 -3.39
C LYS A 7 -5.94 -26.21 -3.36
N PHE A 8 -6.04 -26.91 -2.23
CA PHE A 8 -6.99 -28.01 -2.05
C PHE A 8 -8.43 -27.56 -2.22
N THR A 9 -8.84 -26.44 -1.60
CA THR A 9 -10.21 -25.91 -1.71
C THR A 9 -10.62 -25.58 -3.15
N LYS A 10 -9.66 -25.41 -4.05
CA LYS A 10 -9.89 -25.17 -5.48
C LYS A 10 -10.06 -26.44 -6.32
N THR A 11 -9.67 -27.60 -5.83
CA THR A 11 -9.85 -28.88 -6.54
C THR A 11 -11.34 -29.27 -6.60
N PRO A 12 -11.77 -30.11 -7.55
CA PRO A 12 -13.16 -30.59 -7.60
C PRO A 12 -13.62 -31.22 -6.26
N ILE A 13 -12.74 -32.00 -5.63
CA ILE A 13 -12.97 -32.62 -4.31
C ILE A 13 -13.11 -31.55 -3.23
N GLY A 14 -12.17 -30.60 -3.17
CA GLY A 14 -12.20 -29.53 -2.18
C GLY A 14 -13.44 -28.64 -2.29
N ARG A 15 -13.87 -28.28 -3.51
CA ARG A 15 -15.09 -27.50 -3.74
C ARG A 15 -16.36 -28.21 -3.28
N PHE A 16 -16.39 -29.55 -3.34
CA PHE A 16 -17.51 -30.36 -2.86
C PHE A 16 -17.51 -30.53 -1.34
N VAL A 17 -16.34 -30.75 -0.74
CA VAL A 17 -16.18 -31.12 0.68
C VAL A 17 -16.16 -29.90 1.61
N VAL A 18 -15.44 -28.84 1.25
CA VAL A 18 -15.19 -27.67 2.13
C VAL A 18 -16.48 -26.99 2.59
N PRO A 19 -17.47 -26.68 1.70
CA PRO A 19 -18.72 -26.06 2.15
C PRO A 19 -19.56 -27.00 3.04
N LYS A 20 -19.59 -28.30 2.72
CA LYS A 20 -20.37 -29.30 3.47
C LYS A 20 -19.86 -29.55 4.88
N LEU A 21 -18.56 -29.33 5.10
CA LEU A 21 -17.92 -29.46 6.40
C LEU A 21 -17.79 -28.11 7.15
N GLY A 22 -18.35 -27.02 6.60
CA GLY A 22 -18.24 -25.68 7.19
C GLY A 22 -16.79 -25.16 7.28
N LEU A 23 -15.89 -25.70 6.45
CA LEU A 23 -14.48 -25.36 6.49
C LEU A 23 -14.22 -24.00 5.82
N PRO A 24 -13.17 -23.25 6.23
CA PRO A 24 -12.86 -21.94 5.65
C PRO A 24 -12.69 -22.00 4.13
N ASN A 25 -13.32 -21.11 3.37
CA ASN A 25 -13.17 -21.04 1.92
C ASN A 25 -12.72 -19.63 1.50
N PRO A 26 -11.43 -19.30 1.66
CA PRO A 26 -10.94 -17.96 1.33
C PRO A 26 -11.13 -17.67 -0.16
N PRO A 27 -11.55 -16.44 -0.54
CA PRO A 27 -11.71 -16.07 -1.93
C PRO A 27 -10.37 -16.13 -2.67
N THR A 28 -10.40 -16.40 -3.98
CA THR A 28 -9.21 -16.15 -4.82
C THR A 28 -9.19 -14.67 -5.15
N LEU A 29 -8.18 -13.96 -4.66
CA LEU A 29 -8.04 -12.53 -4.95
C LEU A 29 -7.50 -12.34 -6.37
N ARG A 30 -8.21 -11.53 -7.17
CA ARG A 30 -7.73 -11.04 -8.47
C ARG A 30 -6.51 -10.15 -8.24
N ARG A 31 -5.40 -10.48 -8.89
CA ARG A 31 -4.14 -9.72 -8.87
C ARG A 31 -3.77 -9.31 -10.29
N TYR A 32 -3.04 -8.21 -10.40
CA TYR A 32 -2.72 -7.59 -11.69
C TYR A 32 -2.01 -8.56 -12.65
N GLN A 33 -2.44 -8.53 -13.90
CA GLN A 33 -1.73 -9.10 -15.04
C GLN A 33 -1.75 -8.07 -16.18
N PRO A 34 -0.66 -7.91 -16.95
CA PRO A 34 -0.63 -6.98 -18.08
C PRO A 34 -1.79 -7.22 -19.06
N GLY A 35 -2.40 -6.13 -19.53
CA GLY A 35 -3.50 -6.18 -20.51
C GLY A 35 -4.88 -6.53 -19.96
N GLN A 36 -5.01 -6.82 -18.66
CA GLN A 36 -6.34 -7.01 -18.04
C GLN A 36 -7.05 -5.67 -17.81
N PRO A 37 -8.39 -5.63 -17.96
CA PRO A 37 -9.15 -4.44 -17.62
C PRO A 37 -9.01 -4.11 -16.11
N PRO A 38 -9.13 -2.83 -15.70
CA PRO A 38 -8.99 -2.46 -14.29
C PRO A 38 -9.98 -3.21 -13.38
N LEU A 39 -11.22 -3.37 -13.82
CA LEU A 39 -12.32 -4.04 -13.11
C LEU A 39 -12.97 -5.13 -13.97
N ASP A 40 -13.65 -6.10 -13.34
CA ASP A 40 -14.44 -7.15 -14.02
C ASP A 40 -15.92 -6.74 -14.23
N GLY A 41 -16.18 -5.42 -14.29
CA GLY A 41 -17.51 -4.82 -14.46
C GLY A 41 -17.47 -3.30 -14.23
N PRO A 42 -18.58 -2.59 -14.50
CA PRO A 42 -18.63 -1.13 -14.38
C PRO A 42 -18.47 -0.67 -12.93
N ALA A 43 -18.05 0.58 -12.77
CA ALA A 43 -18.12 1.31 -11.52
C ALA A 43 -19.46 2.04 -11.42
N LEU A 44 -20.18 1.89 -10.30
CA LEU A 44 -21.29 2.78 -9.96
C LEU A 44 -20.75 3.97 -9.17
N LEU A 45 -20.92 5.17 -9.70
CA LEU A 45 -20.55 6.43 -9.05
C LEU A 45 -21.80 7.14 -8.52
N GLY A 46 -21.78 7.48 -7.24
CA GLY A 46 -22.79 8.34 -6.62
C GLY A 46 -22.13 9.47 -5.83
N ALA A 47 -22.94 10.45 -5.44
CA ALA A 47 -22.49 11.58 -4.64
C ALA A 47 -23.56 12.03 -3.65
N ALA A 48 -23.13 12.52 -2.50
CA ALA A 48 -23.99 13.32 -1.62
C ALA A 48 -24.32 14.66 -2.29
N PRO A 49 -25.45 15.30 -1.96
CA PRO A 49 -25.76 16.64 -2.45
C PRO A 49 -24.60 17.61 -2.23
N ASN A 50 -24.28 18.43 -3.25
CA ASN A 50 -23.16 19.38 -3.24
C ASN A 50 -21.76 18.76 -3.07
N GLY A 51 -21.60 17.46 -3.36
CA GLY A 51 -20.28 16.82 -3.47
C GLY A 51 -19.41 17.47 -4.56
N ARG A 52 -18.11 17.66 -4.27
CA ARG A 52 -17.15 18.33 -5.17
C ARG A 52 -16.32 17.36 -6.02
N LEU A 53 -16.38 16.07 -5.73
CA LEU A 53 -15.51 15.06 -6.33
C LEU A 53 -16.19 14.29 -7.47
N GLU A 54 -17.53 14.28 -7.56
CA GLU A 54 -18.24 13.49 -8.57
C GLU A 54 -17.75 13.77 -10.00
N LYS A 55 -17.71 15.05 -10.40
CA LYS A 55 -17.29 15.45 -11.74
C LYS A 55 -15.83 15.08 -12.07
N PRO A 56 -14.81 15.45 -11.27
CA PRO A 56 -13.43 15.07 -11.55
C PRO A 56 -13.24 13.55 -11.50
N LEU A 57 -13.90 12.84 -10.58
CA LEU A 57 -13.86 11.38 -10.53
C LEU A 57 -14.40 10.77 -11.82
N ARG A 58 -15.55 11.22 -12.32
CA ARG A 58 -16.11 10.71 -13.58
C ARG A 58 -15.10 10.85 -14.73
N THR A 59 -14.49 12.03 -14.87
CA THR A 59 -13.46 12.29 -15.91
C THR A 59 -12.26 11.36 -15.77
N GLN A 60 -11.72 11.20 -14.55
CA GLN A 60 -10.53 10.37 -14.31
C GLN A 60 -10.81 8.88 -14.48
N LEU A 61 -11.99 8.41 -14.11
CA LEU A 61 -12.40 7.01 -14.28
C LEU A 61 -12.60 6.68 -15.76
N ASP A 62 -13.21 7.59 -16.53
CA ASP A 62 -13.34 7.46 -17.98
C ASP A 62 -11.96 7.42 -18.66
N ALA A 63 -11.05 8.33 -18.28
CA ALA A 63 -9.66 8.33 -18.73
C ALA A 63 -8.89 7.06 -18.32
N ALA A 64 -9.35 6.34 -17.28
CA ALA A 64 -8.82 5.06 -16.86
C ALA A 64 -9.40 3.86 -17.61
N GLY A 65 -10.30 4.08 -18.57
CA GLY A 65 -10.99 3.03 -19.29
C GLY A 65 -11.96 2.24 -18.40
N ILE A 66 -12.48 2.88 -17.34
CA ILE A 66 -13.47 2.30 -16.44
C ILE A 66 -14.85 2.81 -16.86
N GLU A 67 -15.73 1.90 -17.26
CA GLU A 67 -17.13 2.23 -17.51
C GLU A 67 -17.79 2.73 -16.22
N VAL A 68 -18.37 3.94 -16.25
CA VAL A 68 -19.03 4.57 -15.09
C VAL A 68 -20.54 4.65 -15.32
N LEU A 69 -21.29 4.01 -14.43
CA LEU A 69 -22.74 4.16 -14.30
C LEU A 69 -23.04 5.13 -13.16
N THR A 70 -24.10 5.94 -13.27
CA THR A 70 -24.52 6.87 -12.20
C THR A 70 -25.92 6.66 -11.68
N ALA A 71 -26.54 5.57 -12.11
CA ALA A 71 -27.75 5.04 -11.52
C ALA A 71 -27.62 3.52 -11.43
N PRO A 72 -28.23 2.88 -10.42
CA PRO A 72 -28.35 1.43 -10.39
C PRO A 72 -29.06 0.90 -11.64
N VAL A 73 -28.61 -0.23 -12.15
CA VAL A 73 -29.20 -0.95 -13.28
C VAL A 73 -29.64 -2.33 -12.77
N ASP A 74 -30.79 -2.79 -13.25
CA ASP A 74 -31.31 -4.12 -12.91
C ASP A 74 -30.38 -5.22 -13.41
N ASP A 75 -30.23 -6.28 -12.59
CA ASP A 75 -29.34 -7.43 -12.81
C ASP A 75 -27.84 -7.13 -13.06
N GLN A 76 -27.41 -5.86 -12.98
CA GLN A 76 -26.02 -5.47 -13.11
C GLN A 76 -25.18 -5.89 -11.89
N ARG A 77 -24.00 -6.46 -12.12
CA ARG A 77 -22.95 -6.60 -11.10
C ARG A 77 -21.89 -5.52 -11.27
N TYR A 78 -21.46 -4.94 -10.16
CA TYR A 78 -20.50 -3.84 -10.17
C TYR A 78 -19.09 -4.34 -9.87
N GLY A 79 -18.13 -3.92 -10.68
CA GLY A 79 -16.71 -4.05 -10.36
C GLY A 79 -16.32 -3.13 -9.20
N ALA A 80 -16.96 -1.95 -9.12
CA ALA A 80 -16.75 -1.00 -8.04
C ALA A 80 -18.02 -0.21 -7.67
N LEU A 81 -18.10 0.21 -6.42
CA LEU A 81 -19.00 1.25 -5.93
C LEU A 81 -18.15 2.41 -5.42
N VAL A 82 -18.32 3.59 -5.99
CA VAL A 82 -17.58 4.81 -5.64
C VAL A 82 -18.59 5.85 -5.16
N PHE A 83 -18.34 6.43 -4.00
CA PHE A 83 -19.24 7.42 -3.42
C PHE A 83 -18.51 8.68 -2.98
N ASP A 84 -18.89 9.82 -3.55
CA ASP A 84 -18.45 11.14 -3.10
C ASP A 84 -19.26 11.60 -1.88
N ALA A 85 -18.67 11.45 -0.70
CA ALA A 85 -19.20 11.91 0.58
C ALA A 85 -18.73 13.33 0.97
N SER A 86 -18.05 14.06 0.08
CA SER A 86 -17.52 15.40 0.41
C SER A 86 -18.62 16.45 0.65
N GLY A 87 -19.84 16.21 0.16
CA GLY A 87 -21.02 17.04 0.43
C GLY A 87 -21.71 16.77 1.77
N ILE A 88 -21.28 15.76 2.54
CA ILE A 88 -21.85 15.45 3.87
C ILE A 88 -21.24 16.41 4.90
N THR A 89 -21.96 17.48 5.23
CA THR A 89 -21.52 18.52 6.16
C THR A 89 -22.18 18.45 7.54
N ASP A 90 -23.18 17.60 7.73
CA ASP A 90 -23.84 17.34 9.02
C ASP A 90 -24.00 15.83 9.25
N PRO A 91 -23.85 15.32 10.49
CA PRO A 91 -24.10 13.92 10.81
C PRO A 91 -25.47 13.38 10.35
N ALA A 92 -26.50 14.24 10.30
CA ALA A 92 -27.82 13.85 9.78
C ALA A 92 -27.78 13.42 8.30
N ASP A 93 -26.82 13.91 7.53
CA ASP A 93 -26.63 13.59 6.11
C ASP A 93 -25.84 12.29 5.89
N LEU A 94 -25.31 11.64 6.94
CA LEU A 94 -24.70 10.31 6.83
C LEU A 94 -25.68 9.24 6.30
N ARG A 95 -26.99 9.52 6.34
CA ARG A 95 -28.02 8.71 5.68
C ARG A 95 -27.80 8.54 4.18
N GLU A 96 -27.07 9.44 3.52
CA GLU A 96 -26.75 9.33 2.09
C GLU A 96 -25.87 8.09 1.78
N LEU A 97 -25.01 7.69 2.73
CA LEU A 97 -24.26 6.43 2.60
C LEU A 97 -25.21 5.24 2.50
N HIS A 98 -26.20 5.16 3.38
CA HIS A 98 -27.18 4.08 3.34
C HIS A 98 -28.01 4.12 2.06
N ARG A 99 -28.49 5.31 1.65
CA ARG A 99 -29.26 5.50 0.42
C ARG A 99 -28.53 4.99 -0.81
N PHE A 100 -27.24 5.28 -0.92
CA PHE A 100 -26.41 4.81 -2.05
C PHE A 100 -26.07 3.32 -1.96
N PHE A 101 -25.51 2.86 -0.83
CA PHE A 101 -24.92 1.52 -0.76
C PHE A 101 -25.94 0.40 -0.55
N SER A 102 -26.98 0.62 0.27
CA SER A 102 -27.91 -0.45 0.69
C SER A 102 -28.56 -1.21 -0.49
N PRO A 103 -29.02 -0.55 -1.57
CA PRO A 103 -29.64 -1.25 -2.71
C PRO A 103 -28.67 -2.07 -3.57
N VAL A 104 -27.38 -1.75 -3.56
CA VAL A 104 -26.38 -2.27 -4.54
C VAL A 104 -25.21 -3.02 -3.91
N ILE A 105 -25.01 -2.97 -2.58
CA ILE A 105 -23.84 -3.58 -1.93
C ILE A 105 -23.75 -5.10 -2.17
N ARG A 106 -24.89 -5.78 -2.27
CA ARG A 106 -24.95 -7.22 -2.60
C ARG A 106 -24.63 -7.53 -4.07
N LYS A 107 -24.63 -6.52 -4.93
CA LYS A 107 -24.31 -6.61 -6.37
C LYS A 107 -22.81 -6.42 -6.65
N VAL A 108 -21.98 -6.19 -5.63
CA VAL A 108 -20.51 -6.11 -5.78
C VAL A 108 -19.95 -7.46 -6.23
N GLY A 109 -19.14 -7.44 -7.29
CA GLY A 109 -18.49 -8.61 -7.87
C GLY A 109 -17.45 -9.27 -6.97
N ALA A 110 -16.96 -10.45 -7.39
CA ALA A 110 -15.80 -11.06 -6.74
C ALA A 110 -14.59 -10.16 -6.91
N SER A 111 -13.80 -9.97 -5.84
CA SER A 111 -12.73 -8.97 -5.84
C SER A 111 -13.19 -7.58 -6.33
N GLY A 112 -14.43 -7.18 -6.01
CA GLY A 112 -14.92 -5.84 -6.27
C GLY A 112 -14.32 -4.79 -5.32
N ARG A 113 -14.68 -3.53 -5.52
CA ARG A 113 -14.14 -2.39 -4.76
C ARG A 113 -15.26 -1.51 -4.22
N VAL A 114 -15.13 -1.05 -2.98
CA VAL A 114 -15.93 0.01 -2.40
C VAL A 114 -14.98 1.14 -2.01
N VAL A 115 -15.22 2.33 -2.53
CA VAL A 115 -14.42 3.52 -2.23
C VAL A 115 -15.34 4.66 -1.84
N VAL A 116 -15.18 5.18 -0.63
CA VAL A 116 -15.82 6.42 -0.19
C VAL A 116 -14.77 7.52 -0.23
N LEU A 117 -15.10 8.66 -0.82
CA LEU A 117 -14.25 9.83 -0.84
C LEU A 117 -14.83 10.94 0.03
N GLY A 118 -14.02 11.55 0.87
CA GLY A 118 -14.44 12.61 1.78
C GLY A 118 -13.46 13.77 1.83
N THR A 119 -13.72 14.71 2.73
CA THR A 119 -12.83 15.83 3.06
C THR A 119 -12.04 15.48 4.32
N PRO A 120 -10.71 15.72 4.38
CA PRO A 120 -9.91 15.49 5.58
C PRO A 120 -10.55 16.17 6.80
N PRO A 121 -10.92 15.43 7.87
CA PRO A 121 -11.61 15.99 9.02
C PRO A 121 -10.81 17.12 9.69
N GLU A 122 -9.50 17.02 9.69
CA GLU A 122 -8.54 18.01 10.17
C GLU A 122 -8.53 19.34 9.39
N HIS A 123 -9.15 19.42 8.22
CA HIS A 123 -9.22 20.63 7.39
C HIS A 123 -10.59 21.34 7.44
N VAL A 124 -11.52 20.82 8.23
CA VAL A 124 -12.88 21.34 8.39
C VAL A 124 -13.22 21.39 9.88
N GLU A 125 -14.30 22.08 10.23
CA GLU A 125 -14.68 22.33 11.62
C GLU A 125 -16.13 21.95 11.90
N GLY A 126 -16.51 22.01 13.18
CA GLY A 126 -17.89 21.79 13.62
C GLY A 126 -18.44 20.42 13.22
N ARG A 127 -19.69 20.42 12.73
CA ARG A 127 -20.44 19.20 12.40
C ARG A 127 -19.88 18.48 11.17
N GLU A 128 -19.32 19.21 10.20
CA GLU A 128 -18.69 18.61 9.02
C GLU A 128 -17.51 17.75 9.41
N ARG A 129 -16.64 18.24 10.32
CA ARG A 129 -15.53 17.45 10.86
C ARG A 129 -15.98 16.12 11.48
N ILE A 130 -17.07 16.14 12.24
CA ILE A 130 -17.64 14.94 12.88
C ILE A 130 -18.17 13.98 11.81
N ALA A 131 -18.93 14.49 10.84
CA ALA A 131 -19.50 13.68 9.77
C ALA A 131 -18.43 13.04 8.89
N GLN A 132 -17.43 13.81 8.45
CA GLN A 132 -16.31 13.31 7.65
C GLN A 132 -15.50 12.27 8.43
N ARG A 133 -15.23 12.49 9.72
CA ARG A 133 -14.54 11.51 10.57
C ARG A 133 -15.30 10.19 10.71
N ALA A 134 -16.63 10.24 10.74
CA ALA A 134 -17.49 9.06 10.88
C ALA A 134 -17.43 8.11 9.68
N LEU A 135 -17.02 8.60 8.50
CA LEU A 135 -16.87 7.79 7.28
C LEU A 135 -15.92 6.61 7.47
N GLU A 136 -14.91 6.73 8.34
CA GLU A 136 -13.98 5.63 8.61
C GLU A 136 -14.65 4.45 9.34
N GLY A 137 -15.56 4.73 10.28
CA GLY A 137 -16.32 3.68 10.96
C GLY A 137 -17.20 2.91 9.97
N PHE A 138 -17.82 3.65 9.05
CA PHE A 138 -18.62 3.07 7.96
C PHE A 138 -17.76 2.19 7.05
N THR A 139 -16.70 2.73 6.45
CA THR A 139 -15.88 1.99 5.45
C THR A 139 -15.18 0.78 6.05
N ARG A 140 -14.69 0.87 7.30
CA ARG A 140 -14.12 -0.29 8.00
C ARG A 140 -15.17 -1.37 8.26
N SER A 141 -16.40 -1.00 8.61
CA SER A 141 -17.48 -1.97 8.83
C SER A 141 -17.89 -2.63 7.52
N VAL A 142 -18.06 -1.85 6.45
CA VAL A 142 -18.33 -2.38 5.10
C VAL A 142 -17.27 -3.39 4.67
N GLY A 143 -15.97 -3.12 4.88
CA GLY A 143 -14.90 -4.07 4.56
C GLY A 143 -15.06 -5.44 5.23
N LYS A 144 -15.56 -5.47 6.48
CA LYS A 144 -15.81 -6.71 7.24
C LYS A 144 -17.07 -7.43 6.79
N GLU A 145 -18.04 -6.72 6.22
CA GLU A 145 -19.30 -7.28 5.72
C GLU A 145 -19.20 -7.75 4.27
N LEU A 146 -18.29 -7.17 3.48
CA LEU A 146 -18.01 -7.55 2.12
C LEU A 146 -17.54 -9.01 2.04
N LYS A 147 -17.94 -9.68 0.96
CA LYS A 147 -17.64 -11.09 0.71
C LYS A 147 -16.83 -11.23 -0.58
N ARG A 148 -16.39 -12.46 -0.86
CA ARG A 148 -15.77 -12.84 -2.14
C ARG A 148 -14.52 -12.02 -2.49
N GLY A 149 -13.81 -11.55 -1.46
CA GLY A 149 -12.53 -10.85 -1.60
C GLY A 149 -12.65 -9.42 -2.11
N ALA A 150 -13.84 -8.82 -2.05
CA ALA A 150 -14.02 -7.39 -2.27
C ALA A 150 -13.42 -6.59 -1.10
N THR A 151 -13.01 -5.35 -1.36
CA THR A 151 -12.35 -4.48 -0.38
C THR A 151 -13.05 -3.13 -0.27
N SER A 152 -12.88 -2.45 0.87
CA SER A 152 -13.48 -1.16 1.19
C SER A 152 -12.42 -0.15 1.62
N GLN A 153 -12.47 1.07 1.11
CA GLN A 153 -11.51 2.13 1.41
C GLN A 153 -12.16 3.49 1.64
N LEU A 154 -11.48 4.30 2.44
CA LEU A 154 -11.76 5.72 2.59
C LEU A 154 -10.60 6.55 2.00
N VAL A 155 -10.93 7.48 1.13
CA VAL A 155 -9.97 8.45 0.57
C VAL A 155 -10.39 9.85 0.98
N TYR A 156 -9.63 10.49 1.85
CA TYR A 156 -9.79 11.91 2.13
C TYR A 156 -9.01 12.73 1.10
N VAL A 157 -9.70 13.67 0.46
CA VAL A 157 -9.13 14.55 -0.58
C VAL A 157 -9.19 15.97 -0.06
N ALA A 158 -8.07 16.66 0.12
CA ALA A 158 -8.09 18.07 0.52
C ALA A 158 -8.79 18.94 -0.55
N ARG A 159 -9.39 20.07 -0.14
CA ARG A 159 -9.90 21.06 -1.10
C ARG A 159 -8.77 21.59 -1.97
N GLY A 160 -8.99 21.63 -3.28
CA GLY A 160 -7.99 22.01 -4.29
C GLY A 160 -7.10 20.86 -4.77
N ALA A 161 -7.33 19.62 -4.32
CA ALA A 161 -6.61 18.42 -4.77
C ALA A 161 -7.53 17.44 -5.53
N GLU A 162 -8.66 17.92 -6.04
CA GLU A 162 -9.66 17.11 -6.74
C GLU A 162 -9.10 16.43 -8.00
N GLU A 163 -8.21 17.11 -8.72
CA GLU A 163 -7.56 16.55 -9.91
C GLU A 163 -6.41 15.58 -9.58
N ALA A 164 -6.03 15.47 -8.30
CA ALA A 164 -4.93 14.63 -7.87
C ALA A 164 -5.36 13.24 -7.38
N THR A 165 -6.62 12.87 -7.58
CA THR A 165 -7.16 11.58 -7.14
C THR A 165 -6.83 10.42 -8.07
N GLU A 166 -6.46 10.69 -9.32
CA GLU A 166 -6.42 9.69 -10.39
C GLU A 166 -5.49 8.50 -10.10
N SER A 167 -4.27 8.72 -9.62
CA SER A 167 -3.34 7.62 -9.34
C SER A 167 -3.86 6.68 -8.25
N THR A 168 -4.49 7.25 -7.22
CA THR A 168 -5.10 6.52 -6.11
C THR A 168 -6.34 5.76 -6.60
N MET A 169 -7.18 6.37 -7.42
CA MET A 169 -8.35 5.71 -7.97
C MET A 169 -7.97 4.57 -8.92
N ARG A 170 -6.97 4.74 -9.79
CA ARG A 170 -6.42 3.67 -10.64
C ARG A 170 -5.83 2.52 -9.81
N PHE A 171 -5.15 2.83 -8.70
CA PHE A 171 -4.64 1.80 -7.80
C PHE A 171 -5.79 1.03 -7.11
N LEU A 172 -6.71 1.75 -6.47
CA LEU A 172 -7.80 1.16 -5.71
C LEU A 172 -8.77 0.39 -6.60
N LEU A 173 -9.11 0.92 -7.77
CA LEU A 173 -10.00 0.32 -8.76
C LEU A 173 -9.28 -0.60 -9.75
N SER A 174 -8.26 -1.30 -9.25
CA SER A 174 -7.57 -2.33 -10.01
C SER A 174 -7.25 -3.55 -9.16
N ALA A 175 -6.76 -4.60 -9.83
CA ALA A 175 -6.25 -5.79 -9.16
C ALA A 175 -4.92 -5.55 -8.39
N LYS A 176 -4.29 -4.36 -8.51
CA LYS A 176 -3.06 -4.00 -7.79
C LYS A 176 -3.28 -3.80 -6.28
N SER A 177 -4.48 -3.39 -5.87
CA SER A 177 -4.85 -3.14 -4.46
C SER A 177 -5.42 -4.37 -3.73
N ALA A 178 -5.21 -5.58 -4.25
CA ALA A 178 -5.90 -6.80 -3.84
C ALA A 178 -5.86 -7.13 -2.33
N PHE A 179 -4.83 -6.67 -1.61
CA PHE A 179 -4.65 -6.92 -0.19
C PHE A 179 -4.61 -5.65 0.68
N VAL A 180 -5.02 -4.52 0.10
CA VAL A 180 -5.30 -3.28 0.83
C VAL A 180 -6.80 -3.25 1.08
N ASP A 181 -7.20 -3.23 2.35
CA ASP A 181 -8.62 -3.27 2.73
C ASP A 181 -8.84 -2.62 4.10
N GLY A 182 -9.90 -1.82 4.23
CA GLY A 182 -10.25 -1.07 5.42
C GLY A 182 -9.24 0.01 5.81
N GLN A 183 -8.61 0.66 4.84
CA GLN A 183 -7.57 1.67 5.02
C GLN A 183 -8.11 3.07 4.73
N VAL A 184 -7.37 4.05 5.24
CA VAL A 184 -7.61 5.49 5.02
C VAL A 184 -6.43 6.05 4.26
N ILE A 185 -6.70 6.71 3.15
CA ILE A 185 -5.70 7.37 2.30
C ILE A 185 -6.00 8.87 2.30
N ARG A 186 -4.96 9.69 2.35
CA ARG A 186 -5.03 11.15 2.32
C ARG A 186 -4.32 11.69 1.08
N ILE A 187 -5.03 12.55 0.36
CA ILE A 187 -4.56 13.23 -0.85
C ILE A 187 -4.64 14.73 -0.60
N GLY A 188 -3.59 15.49 -0.92
CA GLY A 188 -3.66 16.95 -0.86
C GLY A 188 -3.27 17.60 0.47
N THR A 189 -2.80 16.83 1.46
CA THR A 189 -2.49 17.36 2.81
C THR A 189 -1.15 18.09 2.88
N HIS A 190 -0.13 17.63 2.16
CA HIS A 190 1.19 18.27 2.11
C HIS A 190 1.61 18.67 0.67
N GLY A 191 0.89 18.25 -0.36
CA GLY A 191 1.10 18.65 -1.75
C GLY A 191 -0.20 18.48 -2.53
N LYS A 192 -0.58 19.44 -3.37
CA LYS A 192 -1.94 19.51 -3.97
C LYS A 192 -2.00 19.14 -5.44
N THR A 193 -0.87 19.15 -6.13
CA THR A 193 -0.81 18.93 -7.57
C THR A 193 -0.21 17.57 -7.90
N SER A 194 -0.61 17.03 -9.04
CA SER A 194 0.00 15.86 -9.66
C SER A 194 -0.06 16.03 -11.17
N SER A 195 0.87 15.40 -11.87
CA SER A 195 0.81 15.25 -13.32
C SER A 195 0.67 13.78 -13.69
N ALA A 196 -0.14 13.49 -14.70
CA ALA A 196 -0.22 12.14 -15.25
C ALA A 196 1.16 11.72 -15.79
N PRO A 197 1.54 10.44 -15.67
CA PRO A 197 2.73 9.93 -16.34
C PRO A 197 2.51 9.92 -17.85
N GLU A 198 3.59 9.82 -18.62
CA GLU A 198 3.52 9.60 -20.08
C GLU A 198 2.74 8.32 -20.43
N SER A 199 2.84 7.29 -19.58
CA SER A 199 2.10 6.05 -19.71
C SER A 199 1.65 5.53 -18.34
N TRP A 200 0.36 5.22 -18.20
CA TRP A 200 -0.18 4.58 -17.00
C TRP A 200 0.20 3.10 -16.86
N ASP A 201 0.59 2.45 -17.96
CA ASP A 201 1.09 1.07 -17.96
C ASP A 201 2.55 0.99 -17.52
N ARG A 202 3.33 2.03 -17.83
CA ARG A 202 4.74 2.18 -17.43
C ARG A 202 4.98 3.52 -16.72
N PRO A 203 4.36 3.75 -15.55
CA PRO A 203 4.38 5.06 -14.88
C PRO A 203 5.75 5.48 -14.37
N LEU A 204 6.69 4.54 -14.26
CA LEU A 204 8.06 4.78 -13.78
C LEU A 204 9.09 4.76 -14.92
N ALA A 205 8.65 4.84 -16.18
CA ALA A 205 9.56 4.93 -17.32
C ALA A 205 10.58 6.08 -17.12
N GLY A 206 11.86 5.77 -17.32
CA GLY A 206 12.97 6.71 -17.16
C GLY A 206 13.36 7.02 -15.71
N ARG A 207 12.70 6.43 -14.70
CA ARG A 207 12.99 6.66 -13.27
C ARG A 207 14.06 5.70 -12.76
N ILE A 208 14.89 6.19 -11.85
CA ILE A 208 15.87 5.38 -11.11
C ILE A 208 15.31 5.04 -9.74
N ALA A 209 15.22 3.75 -9.43
CA ALA A 209 14.66 3.27 -8.17
C ALA A 209 15.65 2.44 -7.35
N LEU A 210 16.02 2.91 -6.17
CA LEU A 210 16.77 2.15 -5.17
C LEU A 210 15.83 1.27 -4.34
N VAL A 211 16.15 -0.01 -4.19
CA VAL A 211 15.45 -0.93 -3.29
C VAL A 211 16.45 -1.60 -2.36
N THR A 212 16.33 -1.39 -1.04
CA THR A 212 17.19 -2.05 -0.05
C THR A 212 16.64 -3.41 0.37
N GLY A 213 17.52 -4.36 0.71
CA GLY A 213 17.13 -5.74 1.04
C GLY A 213 16.48 -6.47 -0.14
N ALA A 214 17.00 -6.24 -1.35
CA ALA A 214 16.35 -6.61 -2.61
C ALA A 214 16.65 -8.04 -3.09
N SER A 215 17.55 -8.79 -2.43
CA SER A 215 17.97 -10.11 -2.94
C SER A 215 16.87 -11.18 -2.94
N ARG A 216 15.81 -11.01 -2.12
CA ARG A 216 14.76 -12.02 -1.95
C ARG A 216 13.46 -11.43 -1.38
N GLY A 217 12.45 -12.28 -1.26
CA GLY A 217 11.22 -11.98 -0.52
C GLY A 217 10.47 -10.77 -1.05
N ILE A 218 10.09 -9.85 -0.16
CA ILE A 218 9.36 -8.63 -0.50
C ILE A 218 10.22 -7.67 -1.32
N GLY A 219 11.50 -7.49 -0.97
CA GLY A 219 12.43 -6.64 -1.73
C GLY A 219 12.57 -7.07 -3.20
N ALA A 220 12.70 -8.37 -3.45
CA ALA A 220 12.74 -8.90 -4.82
C ALA A 220 11.40 -8.74 -5.56
N ALA A 221 10.26 -8.74 -4.86
CA ALA A 221 8.96 -8.46 -5.48
C ALA A 221 8.81 -6.98 -5.82
N ILE A 222 9.28 -6.08 -4.93
CA ILE A 222 9.34 -4.63 -5.17
C ILE A 222 10.18 -4.36 -6.42
N ALA A 223 11.39 -4.91 -6.51
CA ALA A 223 12.26 -4.74 -7.67
C ALA A 223 11.56 -5.14 -8.99
N ARG A 224 10.88 -6.29 -9.02
CA ARG A 224 10.14 -6.73 -10.21
C ARG A 224 8.99 -5.81 -10.59
N VAL A 225 8.20 -5.34 -9.62
CA VAL A 225 7.06 -4.48 -9.87
C VAL A 225 7.52 -3.09 -10.35
N LEU A 226 8.54 -2.50 -9.71
CA LEU A 226 9.07 -1.21 -10.15
C LEU A 226 9.68 -1.28 -11.55
N ALA A 227 10.40 -2.36 -11.87
CA ALA A 227 10.95 -2.58 -13.21
C ALA A 227 9.85 -2.82 -14.26
N ARG A 228 8.83 -3.63 -13.92
CA ARG A 228 7.64 -3.81 -14.78
C ARG A 228 6.98 -2.46 -15.10
N ASP A 229 6.88 -1.58 -14.11
CA ASP A 229 6.30 -0.25 -14.26
C ASP A 229 7.29 0.74 -14.93
N GLY A 230 8.51 0.31 -15.29
CA GLY A 230 9.42 1.04 -16.17
C GLY A 230 10.68 1.60 -15.52
N ALA A 231 10.88 1.42 -14.21
CA ALA A 231 12.05 1.95 -13.53
C ALA A 231 13.33 1.15 -13.83
N HIS A 232 14.48 1.83 -13.88
CA HIS A 232 15.77 1.18 -13.70
C HIS A 232 16.00 0.93 -12.21
N VAL A 233 16.05 -0.34 -11.80
CA VAL A 233 16.16 -0.71 -10.39
C VAL A 233 17.62 -0.89 -9.98
N VAL A 234 18.07 -0.11 -9.00
CA VAL A 234 19.30 -0.36 -8.23
C VAL A 234 18.92 -1.22 -7.03
N ALA A 235 19.21 -2.51 -7.11
CA ALA A 235 18.94 -3.47 -6.05
C ALA A 235 20.13 -3.52 -5.08
N LEU A 236 19.87 -3.23 -3.81
CA LEU A 236 20.87 -3.21 -2.75
C LEU A 236 20.64 -4.35 -1.76
N ASP A 237 21.70 -5.08 -1.41
CA ASP A 237 21.70 -6.02 -0.29
C ASP A 237 23.14 -6.22 0.24
N ILE A 238 23.30 -6.92 1.36
CA ILE A 238 24.62 -7.20 1.93
C ILE A 238 25.46 -8.10 1.00
N PRO A 239 26.80 -8.03 1.04
CA PRO A 239 27.66 -8.87 0.19
C PRO A 239 27.38 -10.37 0.28
N ALA A 240 27.03 -10.87 1.48
CA ALA A 240 26.67 -12.28 1.69
C ALA A 240 25.46 -12.74 0.84
N GLN A 241 24.61 -11.81 0.39
CA GLN A 241 23.46 -12.06 -0.46
C GLN A 241 23.74 -11.81 -1.96
N GLY A 242 24.99 -11.54 -2.35
CA GLY A 242 25.37 -11.11 -3.69
C GLY A 242 24.91 -12.03 -4.82
N ALA A 243 24.95 -13.35 -4.62
CA ALA A 243 24.49 -14.32 -5.62
C ALA A 243 22.98 -14.26 -5.87
N ASP A 244 22.17 -14.09 -4.83
CA ASP A 244 20.72 -13.95 -4.97
C ASP A 244 20.35 -12.55 -5.49
N LEU A 245 21.10 -11.51 -5.09
CA LEU A 245 20.97 -10.17 -5.61
C LEU A 245 21.21 -10.12 -7.13
N ALA A 246 22.27 -10.77 -7.61
CA ALA A 246 22.59 -10.86 -9.03
C ALA A 246 21.47 -11.52 -9.85
N LYS A 247 20.82 -12.57 -9.30
CA LYS A 247 19.66 -13.19 -9.95
C LYS A 247 18.51 -12.21 -10.11
N VAL A 248 18.20 -11.44 -9.07
CA VAL A 248 17.13 -10.44 -9.11
C VAL A 248 17.45 -9.34 -10.11
N THR A 249 18.69 -8.84 -10.13
CA THR A 249 19.07 -7.76 -11.07
C THR A 249 19.08 -8.22 -12.52
N ASN A 250 19.51 -9.45 -12.80
CA ASN A 250 19.43 -10.02 -14.14
C ASN A 250 17.98 -10.22 -14.60
N ASP A 251 17.08 -10.64 -13.71
CA ASP A 251 15.65 -10.82 -13.96
C ASP A 251 14.97 -9.49 -14.32
N VAL A 252 15.35 -8.40 -13.65
CA VAL A 252 14.72 -7.08 -13.84
C VAL A 252 15.49 -6.13 -14.78
N GLY A 253 16.64 -6.55 -15.31
CA GLY A 253 17.54 -5.68 -16.10
C GLY A 253 18.10 -4.49 -15.31
N GLY A 254 18.28 -4.64 -14.00
CA GLY A 254 18.73 -3.58 -13.08
C GLY A 254 20.23 -3.62 -12.76
N SER A 255 20.64 -2.88 -11.74
CA SER A 255 22.02 -2.86 -11.23
C SER A 255 22.12 -3.38 -9.80
N ALA A 256 23.16 -4.16 -9.49
CA ALA A 256 23.39 -4.70 -8.16
C ALA A 256 24.38 -3.83 -7.37
N LEU A 257 24.03 -3.47 -6.15
CA LEU A 257 24.92 -2.82 -5.19
C LEU A 257 25.03 -3.68 -3.92
N GLN A 258 26.20 -4.27 -3.72
CA GLN A 258 26.50 -5.01 -2.49
C GLN A 258 27.04 -4.05 -1.43
N LEU A 259 26.22 -3.76 -0.41
CA LEU A 259 26.54 -2.80 0.65
C LEU A 259 25.80 -3.17 1.94
N ASP A 260 26.51 -3.15 3.06
CA ASP A 260 25.85 -3.15 4.37
C ASP A 260 25.36 -1.72 4.66
N ILE A 261 24.04 -1.53 4.69
CA ILE A 261 23.42 -0.23 4.89
C ILE A 261 23.69 0.36 6.27
N THR A 262 24.20 -0.45 7.21
CA THR A 262 24.55 -0.03 8.57
C THR A 262 26.01 0.41 8.72
N ALA A 263 26.84 0.24 7.68
CA ALA A 263 28.23 0.67 7.73
C ALA A 263 28.31 2.21 7.85
N PRO A 264 29.27 2.77 8.62
CA PRO A 264 29.39 4.22 8.80
C PRO A 264 29.54 5.01 7.49
N ASP A 265 30.18 4.40 6.49
CA ASP A 265 30.41 4.98 5.15
C ASP A 265 29.30 4.64 4.13
N ALA A 266 28.25 3.90 4.55
CA ALA A 266 27.20 3.45 3.64
C ALA A 266 26.43 4.59 2.98
N PRO A 267 26.02 5.68 3.68
CA PRO A 267 25.34 6.80 3.04
C PRO A 267 26.19 7.45 1.95
N ASP A 268 27.48 7.71 2.22
CA ASP A 268 28.39 8.34 1.26
C ASP A 268 28.63 7.46 0.03
N ARG A 269 28.89 6.16 0.24
CA ARG A 269 29.11 5.21 -0.86
C ARG A 269 27.86 5.01 -1.72
N LEU A 270 26.69 4.96 -1.08
CA LEU A 270 25.41 4.86 -1.78
C LEU A 270 25.13 6.11 -2.61
N ALA A 271 25.30 7.29 -2.02
CA ALA A 271 25.14 8.58 -2.70
C ALA A 271 26.10 8.70 -3.90
N GLY A 272 27.39 8.40 -3.70
CA GLY A 272 28.39 8.39 -4.77
C GLY A 272 28.02 7.44 -5.91
N TYR A 273 27.64 6.19 -5.58
CA TYR A 273 27.19 5.21 -6.58
C TYR A 273 26.01 5.74 -7.42
N LEU A 274 24.98 6.29 -6.78
CA LEU A 274 23.78 6.78 -7.45
C LEU A 274 24.08 7.99 -8.34
N THR A 275 24.92 8.91 -7.86
CA THR A 275 25.33 10.09 -8.63
C THR A 275 26.19 9.69 -9.82
N GLU A 276 27.25 8.90 -9.62
CA GLU A 276 28.21 8.55 -10.67
C GLU A 276 27.60 7.70 -11.78
N ARG A 277 26.76 6.71 -11.43
CA ARG A 277 26.22 5.77 -12.42
C ARG A 277 24.88 6.18 -13.00
N HIS A 278 24.10 6.95 -12.26
CA HIS A 278 22.71 7.23 -12.62
C HIS A 278 22.37 8.72 -12.62
N GLY A 279 23.26 9.60 -12.15
CA GLY A 279 23.00 11.03 -12.02
C GLY A 279 21.99 11.37 -10.92
N GLY A 280 21.82 10.50 -9.92
CA GLY A 280 20.84 10.63 -8.84
C GLY A 280 19.78 9.53 -8.82
N VAL A 281 18.77 9.70 -7.96
CA VAL A 281 17.69 8.72 -7.73
C VAL A 281 16.32 9.41 -7.68
N ASP A 282 15.30 8.76 -8.23
CA ASP A 282 13.91 9.24 -8.20
C ASP A 282 13.09 8.55 -7.10
N VAL A 283 13.35 7.27 -6.84
CA VAL A 283 12.59 6.45 -5.87
C VAL A 283 13.55 5.74 -4.92
N VAL A 284 13.31 5.84 -3.62
CA VAL A 284 14.07 5.15 -2.56
C VAL A 284 13.11 4.30 -1.74
N VAL A 285 13.29 2.98 -1.76
CA VAL A 285 12.48 2.04 -0.99
C VAL A 285 13.30 1.42 0.13
N HIS A 286 12.99 1.82 1.37
CA HIS A 286 13.59 1.29 2.59
C HIS A 286 12.88 0.00 3.03
N ASN A 287 13.22 -1.10 2.35
CA ASN A 287 12.67 -2.43 2.63
C ASN A 287 13.59 -3.30 3.50
N ALA A 288 14.91 -3.04 3.53
CA ALA A 288 15.82 -3.78 4.39
C ALA A 288 15.34 -3.77 5.85
N GLY A 289 15.37 -4.94 6.48
CA GLY A 289 14.97 -5.08 7.86
C GLY A 289 15.22 -6.47 8.42
N ILE A 290 15.43 -6.52 9.73
CA ILE A 290 15.65 -7.76 10.49
C ILE A 290 14.72 -7.83 11.70
N THR A 291 14.56 -9.04 12.23
CA THR A 291 13.92 -9.31 13.52
C THR A 291 14.91 -10.04 14.44
N ARG A 292 14.82 -9.77 15.74
CA ARG A 292 15.52 -10.49 16.82
C ARG A 292 14.55 -10.63 17.97
N ASP A 293 13.64 -11.59 17.80
CA ASP A 293 12.47 -11.72 18.66
C ASP A 293 12.86 -12.35 20.00
N LYS A 294 12.57 -11.63 21.09
CA LYS A 294 12.77 -12.09 22.47
C LYS A 294 11.91 -11.23 23.40
N THR A 295 11.42 -11.82 24.49
CA THR A 295 10.76 -11.03 25.55
C THR A 295 11.74 -9.99 26.09
N LEU A 296 11.25 -8.80 26.48
CA LEU A 296 12.12 -7.69 26.90
C LEU A 296 13.10 -8.09 28.01
N ALA A 297 12.64 -8.89 28.98
CA ALA A 297 13.47 -9.39 30.07
C ALA A 297 14.66 -10.26 29.62
N ASN A 298 14.59 -10.87 28.44
CA ASN A 298 15.61 -11.77 27.90
C ASN A 298 16.32 -11.20 26.66
N LEU A 299 15.95 -9.99 26.24
CA LEU A 299 16.50 -9.36 25.04
C LEU A 299 17.85 -8.73 25.36
N THR A 300 18.89 -9.12 24.62
CA THR A 300 20.23 -8.53 24.81
C THR A 300 20.29 -7.13 24.18
N GLU A 301 21.16 -6.29 24.73
CA GLU A 301 21.43 -4.95 24.17
C GLU A 301 21.87 -5.02 22.70
N SER A 302 22.74 -5.99 22.36
CA SER A 302 23.19 -6.18 20.97
C SER A 302 22.03 -6.52 20.01
N ALA A 303 21.06 -7.31 20.46
CA ALA A 303 19.88 -7.67 19.66
C ALA A 303 18.88 -6.51 19.56
N TRP A 304 18.78 -5.69 20.61
CA TRP A 304 18.03 -4.44 20.57
C TRP A 304 18.63 -3.47 19.55
N SER A 305 19.93 -3.15 19.70
CA SER A 305 20.65 -2.20 18.87
C SER A 305 20.69 -2.63 17.41
N ALA A 306 20.98 -3.91 17.11
CA ALA A 306 21.01 -4.39 15.72
C ALA A 306 19.68 -4.17 14.98
N VAL A 307 18.54 -4.39 15.65
CA VAL A 307 17.22 -4.17 15.04
C VAL A 307 16.98 -2.69 14.78
N LEU A 308 17.28 -1.80 15.73
CA LEU A 308 17.12 -0.35 15.52
C LEU A 308 18.06 0.18 14.44
N THR A 309 19.33 -0.26 14.44
CA THR A 309 20.33 0.19 13.48
C THR A 309 19.90 -0.11 12.04
N VAL A 310 19.50 -1.37 11.76
CA VAL A 310 19.08 -1.77 10.42
C VAL A 310 17.73 -1.17 10.04
N ASN A 311 16.74 -1.23 10.94
CA ASN A 311 15.35 -0.96 10.57
C ASN A 311 14.98 0.53 10.61
N LEU A 312 15.82 1.39 11.19
CA LEU A 312 15.50 2.80 11.40
C LEU A 312 16.73 3.71 11.20
N VAL A 313 17.79 3.55 11.99
CA VAL A 313 18.92 4.50 12.01
C VAL A 313 19.59 4.60 10.63
N ALA A 314 19.84 3.45 9.98
CA ALA A 314 20.43 3.43 8.64
C ALA A 314 19.55 4.14 7.59
N GLN A 315 18.22 4.06 7.72
CA GLN A 315 17.29 4.69 6.78
C GLN A 315 17.34 6.21 6.90
N LEU A 316 17.40 6.72 8.13
CA LEU A 316 17.54 8.16 8.41
C LEU A 316 18.86 8.69 7.88
N ALA A 317 19.98 8.03 8.20
CA ALA A 317 21.30 8.43 7.71
C ALA A 317 21.39 8.47 6.18
N VAL A 318 20.77 7.51 5.49
CA VAL A 318 20.67 7.51 4.03
C VAL A 318 19.80 8.67 3.53
N ASN A 319 18.63 8.90 4.13
CA ASN A 319 17.77 10.02 3.72
C ASN A 319 18.47 11.37 3.90
N ASP A 320 19.09 11.61 5.06
CA ASP A 320 19.82 12.83 5.37
C ASP A 320 20.88 13.10 4.31
N LYS A 321 21.67 12.08 3.96
CA LYS A 321 22.71 12.17 2.94
C LYS A 321 22.14 12.46 1.54
N LEU A 322 21.11 11.71 1.11
CA LEU A 322 20.52 11.88 -0.21
C LEU A 322 19.85 13.26 -0.38
N LEU A 323 19.31 13.82 0.70
CA LEU A 323 18.71 15.15 0.72
C LEU A 323 19.76 16.25 0.74
N ALA A 324 20.76 16.15 1.64
CA ALA A 324 21.85 17.12 1.78
C ALA A 324 22.65 17.29 0.48
N ASP A 325 23.00 16.17 -0.16
CA ASP A 325 23.79 16.16 -1.39
C ASP A 325 22.92 16.31 -2.66
N LYS A 326 21.58 16.49 -2.49
CA LYS A 326 20.60 16.58 -3.59
C LYS A 326 20.65 15.40 -4.58
N VAL A 327 21.03 14.21 -4.09
CA VAL A 327 21.07 12.97 -4.86
C VAL A 327 19.65 12.46 -5.13
N LEU A 328 18.74 12.62 -4.15
CA LEU A 328 17.31 12.48 -4.41
C LEU A 328 16.85 13.66 -5.27
N ARG A 329 16.35 13.36 -6.46
CA ARG A 329 15.87 14.34 -7.42
C ARG A 329 14.60 15.04 -6.93
N ASP A 330 14.31 16.18 -7.52
CA ASP A 330 13.02 16.84 -7.33
C ASP A 330 11.88 15.92 -7.80
N ASN A 331 10.72 16.06 -7.17
CA ASN A 331 9.63 15.09 -7.30
C ASN A 331 10.06 13.65 -6.92
N GLY A 332 11.04 13.52 -6.02
CA GLY A 332 11.50 12.23 -5.49
C GLY A 332 10.46 11.52 -4.62
N ARG A 333 10.63 10.20 -4.44
CA ARG A 333 9.72 9.33 -3.69
C ARG A 333 10.51 8.52 -2.67
N ILE A 334 10.25 8.71 -1.38
CA ILE A 334 10.77 7.84 -0.33
C ILE A 334 9.62 6.95 0.16
N VAL A 335 9.84 5.63 0.19
CA VAL A 335 8.86 4.67 0.67
C VAL A 335 9.46 3.78 1.75
N GLY A 336 9.00 3.94 2.98
CA GLY A 336 9.36 3.09 4.10
C GLY A 336 8.54 1.80 4.16
N VAL A 337 9.09 0.76 4.78
CA VAL A 337 8.35 -0.45 5.14
C VAL A 337 8.23 -0.54 6.66
N SER A 338 7.07 -0.14 7.19
CA SER A 338 6.66 -0.31 8.59
C SER A 338 6.14 -1.75 8.82
N SER A 339 5.23 -1.96 9.76
CA SER A 339 4.60 -3.24 10.10
C SER A 339 3.35 -3.05 10.95
N ILE A 340 2.41 -4.00 10.91
CA ILE A 340 1.35 -4.10 11.93
C ILE A 340 1.92 -4.11 13.36
N ALA A 341 3.08 -4.74 13.58
CA ALA A 341 3.72 -4.76 14.90
C ALA A 341 4.16 -3.36 15.36
N GLY A 342 4.48 -2.45 14.43
CA GLY A 342 4.78 -1.05 14.76
C GLY A 342 3.54 -0.23 15.13
N ILE A 343 2.34 -0.71 14.77
CA ILE A 343 1.07 -0.04 15.07
C ILE A 343 0.44 -0.61 16.34
N ALA A 344 0.38 -1.94 16.46
CA ALA A 344 -0.36 -2.63 17.51
C ALA A 344 0.52 -3.28 18.58
N GLY A 345 1.85 -3.26 18.40
CA GLY A 345 2.77 -4.08 19.20
C GLY A 345 2.68 -5.56 18.86
N ASN A 346 3.64 -6.34 19.39
CA ASN A 346 3.60 -7.79 19.34
C ASN A 346 4.50 -8.39 20.44
N VAL A 347 4.11 -9.54 20.99
CA VAL A 347 4.87 -10.21 22.05
C VAL A 347 6.25 -10.61 21.52
N GLY A 348 7.30 -10.29 22.28
CA GLY A 348 8.68 -10.60 21.91
C GLY A 348 9.29 -9.67 20.86
N GLN A 349 8.60 -8.59 20.49
CA GLN A 349 9.02 -7.68 19.43
C GLN A 349 9.13 -6.23 19.89
N THR A 350 9.54 -5.97 21.14
CA THR A 350 9.68 -4.58 21.64
C THR A 350 10.69 -3.77 20.81
N ASN A 351 11.86 -4.32 20.50
CA ASN A 351 12.84 -3.70 19.58
C ASN A 351 12.26 -3.47 18.16
N TYR A 352 11.61 -4.48 17.60
CA TYR A 352 11.09 -4.43 16.23
C TYR A 352 9.90 -3.46 16.10
N ALA A 353 8.93 -3.54 17.01
CA ALA A 353 7.80 -2.62 17.09
C ALA A 353 8.28 -1.17 17.25
N THR A 354 9.25 -0.91 18.14
CA THR A 354 9.88 0.42 18.26
C THR A 354 10.47 0.88 16.94
N SER A 355 11.24 0.04 16.24
CA SER A 355 11.81 0.41 14.94
C SER A 355 10.74 0.74 13.89
N LYS A 356 9.66 -0.06 13.82
CA LYS A 356 8.61 0.09 12.80
C LYS A 356 7.62 1.21 13.11
N ALA A 357 7.42 1.53 14.39
CA ALA A 357 6.78 2.77 14.81
C ALA A 357 7.65 3.99 14.45
N GLY A 358 8.98 3.89 14.64
CA GLY A 358 9.92 4.92 14.21
C GLY A 358 9.88 5.21 12.71
N VAL A 359 9.66 4.20 11.86
CA VAL A 359 9.43 4.40 10.41
C VAL A 359 8.16 5.23 10.14
N ILE A 360 7.10 5.08 10.94
CA ILE A 360 5.91 5.94 10.85
C ILE A 360 6.27 7.37 11.26
N GLY A 361 7.07 7.53 12.32
CA GLY A 361 7.62 8.83 12.72
C GLY A 361 8.40 9.51 11.60
N MET A 362 9.29 8.78 10.92
CA MET A 362 10.06 9.27 9.77
C MET A 362 9.17 9.78 8.64
N VAL A 363 8.05 9.09 8.36
CA VAL A 363 7.08 9.53 7.35
C VAL A 363 6.38 10.82 7.77
N ASN A 364 5.92 10.89 9.03
CA ASN A 364 5.20 12.05 9.54
C ASN A 364 6.10 13.31 9.57
N ASP A 365 7.35 13.14 10.00
CA ASP A 365 8.34 14.21 10.11
C ASP A 365 8.85 14.67 8.73
N GLY A 366 9.15 13.73 7.83
CA GLY A 366 9.72 14.07 6.52
C GLY A 366 8.72 14.61 5.50
N ALA A 367 7.41 14.41 5.69
CA ALA A 367 6.40 14.78 4.69
C ALA A 367 6.40 16.28 4.33
N PRO A 368 6.39 17.23 5.29
CA PRO A 368 6.49 18.66 4.97
C PRO A 368 7.79 19.01 4.21
N THR A 369 8.95 18.51 4.66
CA THR A 369 10.25 18.81 4.03
C THR A 369 10.33 18.31 2.59
N LEU A 370 9.85 17.09 2.32
CA LEU A 370 9.87 16.55 0.97
C LEU A 370 8.92 17.32 0.03
N ALA A 371 7.80 17.82 0.55
CA ALA A 371 6.83 18.58 -0.23
C ALA A 371 7.39 19.87 -0.82
N GLU A 372 8.34 20.53 -0.15
CA GLU A 372 9.02 21.74 -0.65
C GLU A 372 9.72 21.52 -1.99
N ARG A 373 10.07 20.27 -2.32
CA ARG A 373 10.72 19.86 -3.58
C ARG A 373 9.79 19.05 -4.49
N GLY A 374 8.48 19.11 -4.24
CA GLY A 374 7.46 18.29 -4.91
C GLY A 374 7.59 16.79 -4.64
N GLY A 375 8.47 16.38 -3.71
CA GLY A 375 8.68 15.00 -3.34
C GLY A 375 7.65 14.51 -2.34
N THR A 376 7.66 13.19 -2.09
CA THR A 376 6.79 12.57 -1.09
C THR A 376 7.53 11.54 -0.27
N ILE A 377 7.15 11.38 0.99
CA ILE A 377 7.52 10.25 1.83
C ILE A 377 6.27 9.55 2.36
N ASN A 378 6.21 8.23 2.21
CA ASN A 378 5.10 7.40 2.65
C ASN A 378 5.63 6.07 3.22
N ALA A 379 4.77 5.28 3.87
CA ALA A 379 5.10 3.91 4.22
C ALA A 379 3.96 2.93 3.95
N VAL A 380 4.35 1.70 3.66
CA VAL A 380 3.46 0.55 3.77
C VAL A 380 3.64 -0.11 5.13
N ALA A 381 2.55 -0.62 5.72
CA ALA A 381 2.58 -1.41 6.94
C ALA A 381 2.04 -2.82 6.66
N PRO A 382 2.89 -3.77 6.21
CA PRO A 382 2.44 -5.11 5.88
C PRO A 382 1.85 -5.85 7.09
N GLY A 383 0.78 -6.60 6.85
CA GLY A 383 0.26 -7.59 7.78
C GLY A 383 0.92 -8.96 7.60
N PHE A 384 0.13 -10.03 7.67
CA PHE A 384 0.64 -11.37 7.44
C PHE A 384 0.85 -11.60 5.93
N ILE A 385 2.12 -11.67 5.50
CA ILE A 385 2.53 -11.91 4.11
C ILE A 385 3.23 -13.27 3.99
N GLU A 386 2.85 -14.06 2.99
CA GLU A 386 3.42 -15.37 2.69
C GLU A 386 4.85 -15.23 2.14
N THR A 387 5.84 -15.51 2.98
CA THR A 387 7.27 -15.40 2.67
C THR A 387 8.03 -16.63 3.18
N LYS A 388 9.33 -16.74 2.87
CA LYS A 388 10.19 -17.75 3.50
C LYS A 388 10.27 -17.55 5.02
N MET A 389 10.19 -16.31 5.51
CA MET A 389 10.25 -15.99 6.93
C MET A 389 8.99 -16.44 7.67
N THR A 390 7.80 -16.16 7.13
CA THR A 390 6.54 -16.62 7.76
C THR A 390 6.36 -18.13 7.68
N ALA A 391 7.04 -18.82 6.76
CA ALA A 391 7.07 -20.28 6.72
C ALA A 391 7.77 -20.92 7.94
N ALA A 392 8.65 -20.19 8.65
CA ALA A 392 9.30 -20.66 9.87
C ALA A 392 8.44 -20.50 11.14
N VAL A 393 7.34 -19.74 11.07
CA VAL A 393 6.40 -19.56 12.19
C VAL A 393 5.67 -20.87 12.50
N PRO A 394 5.49 -21.24 13.78
CA PRO A 394 4.73 -22.42 14.18
C PRO A 394 3.34 -22.49 13.53
N LEU A 395 2.92 -23.69 13.11
CA LEU A 395 1.76 -23.89 12.24
C LEU A 395 0.47 -23.23 12.76
N PHE A 396 0.16 -23.37 14.04
CA PHE A 396 -1.07 -22.83 14.63
C PHE A 396 -1.08 -21.30 14.65
N ILE A 397 0.02 -20.66 15.07
CA ILE A 397 0.17 -19.19 15.07
C ILE A 397 0.10 -18.67 13.63
N ARG A 398 0.76 -19.37 12.70
CA ARG A 398 0.77 -19.04 11.28
C ARG A 398 -0.63 -19.08 10.67
N GLU A 399 -1.40 -20.13 10.94
CA GLU A 399 -2.76 -20.28 10.41
C GLU A 399 -3.72 -19.28 11.06
N ALA A 400 -3.58 -18.99 12.36
CA ALA A 400 -4.34 -17.91 13.00
C ALA A 400 -4.06 -16.56 12.33
N GLY A 401 -2.78 -16.17 12.20
CA GLY A 401 -2.39 -14.92 11.54
C GLY A 401 -2.87 -14.82 10.09
N ARG A 402 -2.87 -15.95 9.36
CA ARG A 402 -3.39 -16.06 7.99
C ARG A 402 -4.90 -15.82 7.90
N ARG A 403 -5.68 -16.17 8.93
CA ARG A 403 -7.15 -16.12 8.92
C ARG A 403 -7.73 -14.89 9.61
N MET A 404 -6.98 -14.21 10.48
CA MET A 404 -7.43 -13.04 11.25
C MET A 404 -7.46 -11.74 10.42
N SER A 405 -8.13 -11.77 9.28
CA SER A 405 -8.36 -10.64 8.38
C SER A 405 -9.68 -10.82 7.61
N SER A 406 -10.28 -9.74 7.11
CA SER A 406 -11.53 -9.82 6.32
C SER A 406 -11.37 -10.64 5.04
N LEU A 407 -10.16 -10.67 4.47
CA LEU A 407 -9.85 -11.49 3.30
C LEU A 407 -9.55 -12.95 3.62
N THR A 408 -9.46 -13.31 4.91
CA THR A 408 -9.30 -14.68 5.46
C THR A 408 -8.13 -15.47 4.85
N GLN A 409 -7.10 -14.78 4.36
CA GLN A 409 -5.89 -15.38 3.80
C GLN A 409 -4.68 -14.46 4.03
N GLY A 410 -3.48 -15.01 3.88
CA GLY A 410 -2.24 -14.26 3.88
C GLY A 410 -2.03 -13.52 2.56
N GLY A 411 -1.41 -12.34 2.64
CA GLY A 411 -1.03 -11.56 1.47
C GLY A 411 0.17 -12.17 0.77
N LEU A 412 0.47 -11.68 -0.43
CA LEU A 412 1.66 -12.04 -1.19
C LEU A 412 2.65 -10.87 -1.23
N PRO A 413 3.95 -11.14 -1.45
CA PRO A 413 4.95 -10.08 -1.63
C PRO A 413 4.57 -9.05 -2.70
N VAL A 414 3.90 -9.50 -3.78
CA VAL A 414 3.43 -8.61 -4.84
C VAL A 414 2.39 -7.60 -4.33
N ASP A 415 1.55 -7.94 -3.35
CA ASP A 415 0.53 -7.02 -2.83
C ASP A 415 1.19 -5.80 -2.14
N VAL A 416 2.30 -6.04 -1.44
CA VAL A 416 3.12 -4.98 -0.84
C VAL A 416 3.82 -4.16 -1.92
N ALA A 417 4.41 -4.83 -2.91
CA ALA A 417 5.13 -4.20 -4.01
C ALA A 417 4.24 -3.27 -4.85
N GLU A 418 3.01 -3.68 -5.15
CA GLU A 418 2.03 -2.86 -5.90
C GLU A 418 1.66 -1.58 -5.14
N THR A 419 1.54 -1.65 -3.82
CA THR A 419 1.24 -0.46 -2.99
C THR A 419 2.44 0.48 -2.96
N ILE A 420 3.66 -0.05 -2.89
CA ILE A 420 4.89 0.74 -2.99
C ILE A 420 5.02 1.38 -4.39
N ALA A 421 4.69 0.66 -5.45
CA ALA A 421 4.72 1.18 -6.82
C ALA A 421 3.69 2.31 -7.03
N TRP A 422 2.52 2.22 -6.39
CA TRP A 422 1.57 3.33 -6.35
C TRP A 422 2.15 4.57 -5.67
N TYR A 423 2.82 4.45 -4.53
CA TYR A 423 3.52 5.60 -3.91
C TYR A 423 4.67 6.12 -4.77
N ALA A 424 5.38 5.25 -5.48
CA ALA A 424 6.48 5.62 -6.36
C ALA A 424 6.02 6.33 -7.65
N ASN A 425 4.74 6.21 -8.01
CA ASN A 425 4.20 6.77 -9.25
C ASN A 425 4.32 8.31 -9.25
N PRO A 426 4.85 8.94 -10.32
CA PRO A 426 4.90 10.40 -10.46
C PRO A 426 3.53 11.08 -10.25
N ALA A 427 2.44 10.47 -10.70
CA ALA A 427 1.08 10.99 -10.49
C ALA A 427 0.59 10.91 -9.04
N SER A 428 1.33 10.26 -8.14
CA SER A 428 1.02 10.21 -6.71
C SER A 428 1.66 11.35 -5.91
N ALA A 429 2.06 12.45 -6.56
CA ALA A 429 2.71 13.61 -5.90
C ALA A 429 1.87 14.26 -4.78
N ALA A 430 0.54 14.13 -4.84
CA ALA A 430 -0.36 14.62 -3.79
C ALA A 430 -0.59 13.62 -2.64
N VAL A 431 0.00 12.41 -2.71
CA VAL A 431 -0.10 11.38 -1.69
C VAL A 431 1.20 11.42 -0.85
N ASN A 432 1.18 12.17 0.24
CA ASN A 432 2.37 12.42 1.07
C ASN A 432 2.04 12.33 2.56
N GLY A 433 2.92 11.72 3.35
CA GLY A 433 2.71 11.48 4.78
C GLY A 433 1.74 10.33 5.09
N ASN A 434 1.51 9.42 4.15
CA ASN A 434 0.58 8.31 4.34
C ASN A 434 1.28 7.06 4.88
N VAL A 435 0.59 6.35 5.78
CA VAL A 435 0.93 4.98 6.18
C VAL A 435 -0.24 4.06 5.88
N VAL A 436 -0.13 3.25 4.83
CA VAL A 436 -1.20 2.34 4.40
C VAL A 436 -0.86 0.90 4.76
N ARG A 437 -1.77 0.22 5.47
CA ARG A 437 -1.57 -1.19 5.80
C ARG A 437 -1.91 -2.07 4.60
N VAL A 438 -1.01 -2.98 4.29
CA VAL A 438 -1.22 -4.04 3.29
C VAL A 438 -1.51 -5.33 4.06
N CYS A 439 -2.73 -5.45 4.56
CA CYS A 439 -3.08 -6.43 5.61
C CYS A 439 -4.38 -7.20 5.38
N GLY A 440 -5.10 -6.97 4.27
CA GLY A 440 -6.41 -7.57 4.02
C GLY A 440 -7.44 -7.28 5.12
N GLN A 441 -7.33 -6.11 5.75
CA GLN A 441 -8.08 -5.68 6.92
C GLN A 441 -7.90 -6.62 8.14
N ALA A 442 -6.64 -6.87 8.51
CA ALA A 442 -6.31 -7.60 9.73
C ALA A 442 -6.98 -7.00 10.98
N LEU A 443 -7.49 -7.86 11.87
CA LEU A 443 -8.23 -7.45 13.08
C LEU A 443 -7.37 -6.65 14.07
N ILE A 444 -6.06 -6.89 14.06
CA ILE A 444 -5.07 -6.22 14.90
C ILE A 444 -4.84 -4.78 14.41
N GLY A 445 -4.78 -3.80 15.31
CA GLY A 445 -4.57 -2.38 14.99
C GLY A 445 -4.63 -1.48 16.22
N ALA A 446 -4.51 -0.17 15.99
CA ALA A 446 -4.70 0.92 16.95
C ALA A 446 -5.54 2.03 16.30
#